data_AF-A0A1G2YB91-F1
#
_entry.id   AF-A0A1G2YB91-F1
#
_cell.length_a   1.000
_cell.length_b   1.000
_cell.length_c   1.000
_cell.angle_alpha   90.00
_cell.angle_beta   90.00
_cell.angle_gamma   90.00
#
_symmetry.space_group_name_H-M   'P 1'
#
loop_
_entity.id
_entity.type
_entity.pdbx_description
1 polymer ?
#
loop_
_entity_poly.entity_id
_entity_poly.type
_entity_poly.pdbx_seq_one_letter_code
_entity_poly.pdbx_strand_id
1 'polypeptide(L)'
;MFERGSIVRTVSIAALLIAVCTMTGCVRHMKTDVKSAFNEVNLGMTDSAQVLALVQTPETELRGDLISQDQTVIAAWGHKDEVKMWLNLFAFNEDTTFVDRKYFFYVDEHARWGWLMHPKWAAMVDVNVTADQAVLEKPYANENARQIAMLQFILDKFTSDELKVRPDNKMIGISKDVANEAIGTVLLILKESPARAVELSRPQGLQFELKSFYKGRMYLSEQDGIINMDLKTGAYAERTKGQFPPLTVITLGR
;
A
#
# COMPACT_ATOMS: atom_id res chain seq x y z
N MET A 1 -30.15 8.18 -62.77
CA MET A 1 -30.20 8.90 -61.49
C MET A 1 -30.06 7.85 -60.40
N PHE A 2 -28.84 7.59 -59.94
CA PHE A 2 -28.57 6.58 -58.91
C PHE A 2 -27.48 7.12 -57.97
N GLU A 3 -27.79 7.06 -56.68
CA GLU A 3 -27.12 7.69 -55.56
C GLU A 3 -25.70 7.14 -55.35
N ARG A 4 -24.68 7.91 -55.75
CA ARG A 4 -23.26 7.63 -55.44
C ARG A 4 -22.74 8.41 -54.21
N GLY A 5 -23.62 8.98 -53.39
CA GLY A 5 -23.25 9.83 -52.26
C GLY A 5 -23.10 9.13 -50.90
N SER A 6 -23.57 7.89 -50.75
CA SER A 6 -23.71 7.24 -49.43
C SER A 6 -22.46 6.47 -48.98
N ILE A 7 -21.72 5.85 -49.89
CA ILE A 7 -20.65 4.88 -49.55
C ILE A 7 -19.38 5.57 -49.01
N VAL A 8 -19.08 6.80 -49.44
CA VAL A 8 -17.85 7.50 -49.01
C VAL A 8 -17.94 8.00 -47.56
N ARG A 9 -19.15 8.29 -47.06
CA ARG A 9 -19.33 8.76 -45.68
C ARG A 9 -19.22 7.64 -44.65
N THR A 10 -19.59 6.40 -45.00
CA THR A 10 -19.53 5.25 -44.09
C THR A 10 -18.11 4.78 -43.81
N VAL A 11 -17.23 4.85 -44.82
CA VAL A 11 -15.82 4.41 -44.68
C VAL A 11 -15.02 5.37 -43.78
N SER A 12 -15.23 6.69 -43.87
CA SER A 12 -14.52 7.65 -43.01
C SER A 12 -14.92 7.56 -41.53
N ILE A 13 -16.18 7.21 -41.22
CA ILE A 13 -16.63 7.06 -39.81
C ILE A 13 -16.03 5.79 -39.18
N ALA A 14 -15.93 4.69 -39.95
CA ALA A 14 -15.32 3.45 -39.48
C ALA A 14 -13.81 3.63 -39.17
N ALA A 15 -13.08 4.36 -40.02
CA ALA A 15 -11.66 4.65 -39.78
C ALA A 15 -11.43 5.50 -38.51
N LEU A 16 -12.32 6.46 -38.23
CA LEU A 16 -12.23 7.29 -37.02
C LEU A 16 -12.50 6.46 -35.74
N LEU A 17 -13.44 5.52 -35.78
CA LEU A 17 -13.74 4.65 -34.63
C LEU A 17 -12.62 3.64 -34.33
N ILE A 18 -11.97 3.09 -35.37
CA ILE A 18 -10.82 2.18 -35.18
C ILE A 18 -9.61 2.93 -34.60
N ALA A 19 -9.38 4.18 -35.01
CA ALA A 19 -8.31 5.02 -34.47
C ALA A 19 -8.53 5.44 -33.01
N VAL A 20 -9.79 5.58 -32.57
CA VAL A 20 -10.11 5.88 -31.16
C VAL A 20 -9.89 4.65 -30.26
N CYS A 21 -10.11 3.42 -30.77
CA CYS A 21 -9.88 2.19 -30.02
C CYS A 21 -8.39 1.81 -29.85
N THR A 22 -7.47 2.28 -30.69
CA THR A 22 -6.03 2.02 -30.50
C THR A 22 -5.36 3.01 -29.55
N MET A 23 -6.03 4.12 -29.20
CA MET A 23 -5.53 5.11 -28.22
C MET A 23 -6.09 4.95 -26.81
N THR A 24 -7.01 4.01 -26.58
CA THR A 24 -7.29 3.52 -25.22
C THR A 24 -6.10 2.68 -24.76
N GLY A 25 -5.04 3.39 -24.35
CA GLY A 25 -3.79 2.81 -23.89
C GLY A 25 -4.06 1.74 -22.85
N CYS A 26 -3.44 0.57 -23.06
CA CYS A 26 -3.48 -0.53 -22.12
C CYS A 26 -3.20 0.00 -20.71
N VAL A 27 -4.20 -0.06 -19.84
CA VAL A 27 -4.02 0.16 -18.41
C VAL A 27 -3.03 -0.90 -17.97
N ARG A 28 -1.77 -0.50 -17.74
CA ARG A 28 -0.75 -1.40 -17.20
C ARG A 28 -1.20 -1.77 -15.79
N HIS A 29 -1.89 -2.90 -15.67
CA HIS A 29 -2.17 -3.50 -14.38
C HIS A 29 -0.84 -3.73 -13.67
N MET A 30 -0.79 -3.33 -12.40
CA MET A 30 0.31 -3.70 -11.53
C MET A 30 0.38 -5.24 -11.53
N LYS A 31 1.51 -5.81 -11.99
CA LYS A 31 1.76 -7.24 -11.85
C LYS A 31 1.68 -7.54 -10.35
N THR A 32 0.83 -8.49 -9.97
CA THR A 32 0.61 -9.00 -8.60
C THR A 32 1.92 -9.43 -7.91
N ASP A 33 2.94 -9.69 -8.71
CA ASP A 33 4.23 -10.26 -8.33
C ASP A 33 5.01 -9.37 -7.34
N VAL A 34 4.83 -8.04 -7.35
CA VAL A 34 5.60 -7.14 -6.47
C VAL A 34 5.19 -7.26 -4.98
N LYS A 35 3.95 -7.66 -4.71
CA LYS A 35 3.42 -7.86 -3.35
C LYS A 35 3.41 -9.34 -2.95
N SER A 36 4.00 -10.24 -3.76
CA SER A 36 3.98 -11.70 -3.53
C SER A 36 4.53 -12.07 -2.16
N ALA A 37 5.77 -11.68 -1.85
CA ALA A 37 6.40 -11.96 -0.55
C ALA A 37 5.56 -11.42 0.63
N PHE A 38 5.03 -10.20 0.52
CA PHE A 38 4.15 -9.65 1.56
C PHE A 38 2.88 -10.49 1.76
N ASN A 39 2.27 -10.98 0.67
CA ASN A 39 1.04 -11.76 0.74
C ASN A 39 1.28 -13.20 1.25
N GLU A 40 2.44 -13.78 0.93
CA GLU A 40 2.79 -15.16 1.31
C GLU A 40 3.24 -15.28 2.78
N VAL A 41 3.79 -14.20 3.36
CA VAL A 41 4.17 -14.15 4.76
C VAL A 41 2.92 -14.06 5.66
N ASN A 42 2.73 -15.03 6.54
CA ASN A 42 1.64 -15.07 7.52
C ASN A 42 2.15 -14.72 8.92
N LEU A 43 1.47 -13.78 9.58
CA LEU A 43 1.82 -13.37 10.94
C LEU A 43 1.66 -14.54 11.92
N GLY A 44 2.61 -14.69 12.84
CA GLY A 44 2.65 -15.75 13.85
C GLY A 44 2.93 -17.17 13.31
N MET A 45 3.16 -17.32 12.00
CA MET A 45 3.40 -18.63 11.36
C MET A 45 4.69 -18.67 10.56
N THR A 46 5.03 -17.60 9.85
CA THR A 46 6.22 -17.56 9.01
C THR A 46 7.43 -17.18 9.83
N ASP A 47 8.51 -17.97 9.75
CA ASP A 47 9.78 -17.69 10.43
C ASP A 47 10.75 -16.88 9.56
N SER A 48 11.89 -16.48 10.12
CA SER A 48 12.90 -15.68 9.43
C SER A 48 13.57 -16.40 8.26
N ALA A 49 13.74 -17.72 8.32
CA ALA A 49 14.33 -18.50 7.23
C ALA A 49 13.40 -18.56 6.03
N GLN A 50 12.09 -18.74 6.27
CA GLN A 50 11.06 -18.69 5.24
C GLN A 50 10.95 -17.30 4.62
N VAL A 51 10.97 -16.23 5.42
CA VAL A 51 11.01 -14.85 4.90
C VAL A 51 12.23 -14.65 4.00
N LEU A 52 13.41 -15.08 4.44
CA LEU A 52 14.64 -14.97 3.63
C LEU A 52 14.52 -15.72 2.31
N ALA A 53 13.99 -16.94 2.32
CA ALA A 53 13.76 -17.71 1.11
C ALA A 53 12.81 -16.99 0.15
N LEU A 54 11.71 -16.42 0.66
CA LEU A 54 10.75 -15.67 -0.14
C LEU A 54 11.37 -14.42 -0.78
N VAL A 55 12.07 -13.59 -0.01
CA VAL A 55 12.64 -12.33 -0.51
C VAL A 55 13.85 -12.54 -1.43
N GLN A 56 14.58 -13.65 -1.27
CA GLN A 56 15.77 -13.95 -2.08
C GLN A 56 15.48 -14.77 -3.35
N THR A 57 14.22 -15.13 -3.62
CA THR A 57 13.87 -16.00 -4.75
C THR A 57 14.41 -15.43 -6.08
N PRO A 58 15.41 -16.08 -6.70
CA PRO A 58 16.20 -15.51 -7.80
C PRO A 58 15.47 -15.53 -9.16
N GLU A 59 14.26 -16.10 -9.22
CA GLU A 59 13.62 -16.48 -10.49
C GLU A 59 12.69 -15.42 -11.09
N THR A 60 12.54 -14.24 -10.47
CA THR A 60 11.68 -13.18 -11.01
C THR A 60 12.48 -11.98 -11.55
N GLU A 61 12.02 -11.39 -12.66
CA GLU A 61 12.54 -10.12 -13.20
C GLU A 61 12.41 -8.95 -12.20
N LEU A 62 11.70 -9.15 -11.09
CA LEU A 62 11.46 -8.22 -10.00
C LEU A 62 12.31 -8.60 -8.78
N ARG A 63 13.59 -8.90 -9.00
CA ARG A 63 14.53 -9.28 -7.95
C ARG A 63 14.48 -8.26 -6.81
N GLY A 64 14.07 -8.74 -5.63
CA GLY A 64 14.30 -8.03 -4.39
C GLY A 64 15.74 -8.22 -3.96
N ASP A 65 16.49 -7.15 -3.78
CA ASP A 65 17.77 -7.22 -3.10
C ASP A 65 17.53 -7.08 -1.59
N LEU A 66 18.14 -7.98 -0.81
CA LEU A 66 18.20 -7.82 0.64
C LEU A 66 19.02 -6.56 0.96
N ILE A 67 18.39 -5.52 1.51
CA ILE A 67 19.07 -4.26 1.83
C ILE A 67 19.81 -4.36 3.14
N SER A 68 19.06 -4.82 4.14
CA SER A 68 19.36 -4.62 5.54
C SER A 68 18.71 -5.73 6.31
N GLN A 69 19.49 -6.26 7.24
CA GLN A 69 19.04 -7.25 8.18
C GLN A 69 19.60 -6.86 9.54
N ASP A 70 18.70 -6.74 10.49
CA ASP A 70 18.99 -6.72 11.92
C ASP A 70 18.56 -8.08 12.53
N GLN A 71 18.86 -8.31 13.79
CA GLN A 71 18.44 -9.51 14.52
C GLN A 71 16.92 -9.71 14.50
N THR A 72 16.15 -8.63 14.45
CA THR A 72 14.69 -8.66 14.60
C THR A 72 13.92 -8.08 13.42
N VAL A 73 14.62 -7.58 12.39
CA VAL A 73 13.99 -6.93 11.23
C VAL A 73 14.74 -7.28 9.96
N ILE A 74 14.00 -7.69 8.93
CA ILE A 74 14.51 -7.91 7.57
C ILE A 74 13.86 -6.89 6.64
N ALA A 75 14.68 -6.17 5.88
CA ALA A 75 14.24 -5.26 4.82
C ALA A 75 14.73 -5.74 3.45
N ALA A 76 13.79 -5.90 2.52
CA ALA A 76 14.07 -6.21 1.13
C ALA A 76 13.38 -5.19 0.23
N TRP A 77 14.07 -4.73 -0.81
CA TRP A 77 13.49 -3.84 -1.82
C TRP A 77 13.80 -4.32 -3.21
N GLY A 78 13.06 -3.79 -4.17
CA GLY A 78 13.46 -3.85 -5.56
C GLY A 78 13.01 -2.61 -6.31
N HIS A 79 13.54 -2.47 -7.51
CA HIS A 79 13.01 -1.56 -8.50
C HIS A 79 12.35 -2.38 -9.60
N LYS A 80 11.22 -1.91 -10.09
CA LYS A 80 10.63 -2.47 -11.31
C LYS A 80 11.22 -1.81 -12.55
N ASP A 81 11.33 -0.49 -12.50
CA ASP A 81 11.89 0.41 -13.52
C ASP A 81 12.59 1.58 -12.79
N GLU A 82 13.21 2.52 -13.51
CA GLU A 82 13.86 3.72 -12.91
C GLU A 82 12.92 4.56 -12.02
N VAL A 83 11.61 4.41 -12.20
CA VAL A 83 10.58 5.30 -11.64
C VAL A 83 9.65 4.59 -10.63
N LYS A 84 9.83 3.27 -10.47
CA LYS A 84 8.96 2.41 -9.67
C LYS A 84 9.77 1.54 -8.74
N MET A 85 9.45 1.63 -7.47
CA MET A 85 10.21 1.02 -6.41
C MET A 85 9.29 0.50 -5.34
N TRP A 86 9.74 -0.54 -4.66
CA TRP A 86 8.99 -1.19 -3.60
C TRP A 86 9.91 -1.62 -2.47
N LEU A 87 9.38 -1.68 -1.26
CA LEU A 87 10.07 -2.09 -0.05
C LEU A 87 9.15 -3.01 0.74
N ASN A 88 9.65 -4.18 1.11
CA ASN A 88 9.08 -5.06 2.12
C ASN A 88 9.93 -4.96 3.39
N LEU A 89 9.26 -4.79 4.52
CA LEU A 89 9.88 -4.80 5.84
C LEU A 89 9.14 -5.85 6.68
N PHE A 90 9.87 -6.80 7.25
CA PHE A 90 9.35 -7.85 8.10
C PHE A 90 10.03 -7.77 9.46
N ALA A 91 9.24 -7.63 10.52
CA ALA A 91 9.75 -7.61 11.87
C ALA A 91 9.26 -8.82 12.66
N PHE A 92 10.19 -9.41 13.41
CA PHE A 92 10.01 -10.66 14.12
C PHE A 92 9.78 -10.39 15.60
N ASN A 93 9.03 -11.27 16.24
CA ASN A 93 8.94 -11.31 17.69
C ASN A 93 10.18 -12.03 18.25
N GLU A 94 10.85 -11.42 19.21
CA GLU A 94 12.11 -11.93 19.78
C GLU A 94 11.95 -13.28 20.50
N ASP A 95 10.80 -13.51 21.13
CA ASP A 95 10.53 -14.71 21.91
C ASP A 95 10.16 -15.91 21.02
N THR A 96 9.40 -15.65 19.93
CA THR A 96 8.83 -16.71 19.09
C THR A 96 9.55 -16.91 17.76
N THR A 97 10.38 -15.93 17.33
CA THR A 97 11.07 -15.88 16.03
C THR A 97 10.16 -15.83 14.79
N PHE A 98 8.83 -15.78 14.98
CA PHE A 98 7.87 -15.62 13.90
C PHE A 98 7.67 -14.15 13.53
N VAL A 99 7.25 -13.91 12.29
CA VAL A 99 6.87 -12.58 11.82
C VAL A 99 5.67 -12.09 12.61
N ASP A 100 5.82 -10.92 13.21
CA ASP A 100 4.78 -10.27 14.00
C ASP A 100 4.24 -9.02 13.31
N ARG A 101 5.05 -8.44 12.41
CA ARG A 101 4.73 -7.22 11.70
C ARG A 101 5.29 -7.28 10.29
N LYS A 102 4.49 -6.86 9.31
CA LYS A 102 4.92 -6.74 7.92
C LYS A 102 4.43 -5.43 7.32
N TYR A 103 5.29 -4.82 6.52
CA TYR A 103 5.04 -3.55 5.85
C TYR A 103 5.41 -3.69 4.38
N PHE A 104 4.54 -3.22 3.50
CA PHE A 104 4.79 -3.11 2.07
C PHE A 104 4.65 -1.66 1.67
N PHE A 105 5.66 -1.14 0.97
CA PHE A 105 5.66 0.17 0.37
C PHE A 105 5.85 0.01 -1.13
N TYR A 106 5.12 0.79 -1.89
CA TYR A 106 5.28 0.89 -3.32
C TYR A 106 5.16 2.35 -3.72
N VAL A 107 6.15 2.87 -4.41
CA VAL A 107 6.21 4.26 -4.88
C VAL A 107 6.37 4.26 -6.40
N ASP A 108 5.56 5.10 -7.06
CA ASP A 108 5.62 5.37 -8.48
C ASP A 108 5.74 6.88 -8.68
N GLU A 109 6.94 7.34 -9.03
CA GLU A 109 7.23 8.77 -9.24
C GLU A 109 6.54 9.32 -10.50
N HIS A 110 6.18 8.44 -11.44
CA HIS A 110 5.59 8.81 -12.72
C HIS A 110 4.19 8.21 -12.89
N ALA A 111 3.41 8.13 -11.81
CA ALA A 111 2.05 7.65 -11.88
C ALA A 111 1.19 8.61 -12.73
N ARG A 112 0.95 8.23 -13.99
CA ARG A 112 0.12 9.01 -14.92
C ARG A 112 -1.36 8.68 -14.75
N TRP A 113 -2.20 9.70 -14.81
CA TRP A 113 -3.64 9.57 -15.00
C TRP A 113 -4.07 10.37 -16.24
N GLY A 114 -4.34 9.68 -17.35
CA GLY A 114 -4.67 10.31 -18.62
C GLY A 114 -3.46 10.85 -19.40
N TRP A 115 -3.70 11.27 -20.64
CA TRP A 115 -2.65 11.71 -21.58
C TRP A 115 -2.18 13.16 -21.37
N LEU A 116 -2.90 13.94 -20.56
CA LEU A 116 -2.72 15.40 -20.41
C LEU A 116 -2.29 15.85 -19.01
N MET A 117 -2.15 14.94 -18.04
CA MET A 117 -1.78 15.28 -16.67
C MET A 117 -0.28 15.15 -16.46
N HIS A 118 0.31 16.12 -15.76
CA HIS A 118 1.69 16.02 -15.28
C HIS A 118 1.87 14.74 -14.43
N PRO A 119 3.03 14.06 -14.54
CA PRO A 119 3.33 12.93 -13.67
C PRO A 119 3.16 13.36 -12.21
N LYS A 120 2.38 12.60 -11.46
CA LYS A 120 2.22 12.79 -10.02
C LYS A 120 2.83 11.59 -9.32
N TRP A 121 3.46 11.84 -8.20
CA TRP A 121 3.88 10.77 -7.31
C TRP A 121 2.65 10.06 -6.78
N ALA A 122 2.73 8.74 -6.69
CA ALA A 122 1.70 7.93 -6.05
C ALA A 122 2.37 6.84 -5.22
N ALA A 123 1.83 6.61 -4.02
CA ALA A 123 2.31 5.57 -3.13
C ALA A 123 1.17 4.64 -2.70
N MET A 124 1.52 3.39 -2.44
CA MET A 124 0.71 2.41 -1.74
C MET A 124 1.50 1.92 -0.54
N VAL A 125 0.84 1.84 0.61
CA VAL A 125 1.43 1.35 1.84
C VAL A 125 0.44 0.40 2.48
N ASP A 126 0.85 -0.86 2.64
CA ASP A 126 0.02 -1.89 3.25
C ASP A 126 0.75 -2.43 4.48
N VAL A 127 0.06 -2.51 5.61
CA VAL A 127 0.66 -2.81 6.91
C VAL A 127 -0.20 -3.80 7.66
N ASN A 128 0.41 -4.88 8.15
CA ASN A 128 -0.22 -5.83 9.06
C ASN A 128 0.64 -5.95 10.31
N VAL A 129 0.03 -5.75 11.48
CA VAL A 129 0.73 -5.75 12.78
C VAL A 129 -0.11 -6.55 13.76
N THR A 130 0.48 -7.55 14.42
CA THR A 130 -0.15 -8.17 15.59
C THR A 130 -0.27 -7.12 16.70
N ALA A 131 -1.47 -6.88 17.18
CA ALA A 131 -1.71 -5.93 18.25
C ALA A 131 -1.20 -6.48 19.59
N ASP A 132 -0.51 -5.63 20.35
CA ASP A 132 -0.17 -5.95 21.73
C ASP A 132 -1.47 -6.10 22.53
N GLN A 133 -1.54 -7.08 23.45
CA GLN A 133 -2.71 -7.30 24.31
C GLN A 133 -3.10 -6.03 25.06
N ALA A 134 -2.10 -5.22 25.47
CA ALA A 134 -2.31 -3.94 26.13
C ALA A 134 -3.06 -2.90 25.27
N VAL A 135 -2.98 -2.99 23.93
CA VAL A 135 -3.74 -2.13 23.01
C VAL A 135 -5.17 -2.67 22.84
N LEU A 136 -5.34 -3.99 22.72
CA LEU A 136 -6.66 -4.58 22.52
C LEU A 136 -7.55 -4.51 23.76
N GLU A 137 -6.99 -4.71 24.95
CA GLU A 137 -7.74 -4.79 26.21
C GLU A 137 -7.93 -3.43 26.90
N LYS A 138 -7.28 -2.38 26.39
CA LYS A 138 -7.40 -1.04 26.96
C LYS A 138 -8.87 -0.58 26.90
N PRO A 139 -9.47 -0.12 28.01
CA PRO A 139 -10.81 0.44 27.97
C PRO A 139 -10.77 1.79 27.25
N TYR A 140 -11.32 1.83 26.04
CA TYR A 140 -11.46 3.07 25.26
C TYR A 140 -12.79 3.75 25.56
N ALA A 141 -12.79 5.08 25.53
CA ALA A 141 -14.02 5.86 25.74
C ALA A 141 -15.07 5.62 24.64
N ASN A 142 -14.64 5.31 23.42
CA ASN A 142 -15.48 4.96 22.26
C ASN A 142 -14.61 4.33 21.16
N GLU A 143 -15.26 3.83 20.10
CA GLU A 143 -14.58 3.20 18.97
C GLU A 143 -13.63 4.15 18.22
N ASN A 144 -13.96 5.45 18.16
CA ASN A 144 -13.08 6.44 17.52
C ASN A 144 -11.73 6.55 18.24
N ALA A 145 -11.75 6.56 19.59
CA ALA A 145 -10.54 6.57 20.40
C ALA A 145 -9.71 5.29 20.23
N ARG A 146 -10.37 4.14 20.06
CA ARG A 146 -9.71 2.85 19.75
C ARG A 146 -8.99 2.91 18.40
N GLN A 147 -9.65 3.41 17.35
CA GLN A 147 -9.05 3.53 16.02
C GLN A 147 -7.85 4.48 15.98
N ILE A 148 -7.93 5.62 16.68
CA ILE A 148 -6.79 6.54 16.83
C ILE A 148 -5.62 5.83 17.52
N ALA A 149 -5.88 5.07 18.58
CA ALA A 149 -4.83 4.34 19.29
C ALA A 149 -4.20 3.22 18.46
N MET A 150 -4.98 2.50 17.65
CA MET A 150 -4.46 1.51 16.70
C MET A 150 -3.54 2.14 15.66
N LEU A 151 -3.90 3.31 15.14
CA LEU A 151 -3.07 4.03 14.18
C LEU A 151 -1.77 4.56 14.81
N GLN A 152 -1.83 5.07 16.04
CA GLN A 152 -0.64 5.46 16.82
C GLN A 152 0.27 4.26 17.06
N PHE A 153 -0.30 3.13 17.45
CA PHE A 153 0.44 1.88 17.64
C PHE A 153 1.18 1.44 16.38
N ILE A 154 0.53 1.49 15.21
CA ILE A 154 1.20 1.20 13.92
C ILE A 154 2.38 2.16 13.69
N LEU A 155 2.18 3.46 13.90
CA LEU A 155 3.23 4.47 13.68
C LEU A 155 4.44 4.23 14.60
N ASP A 156 4.18 3.92 15.87
CA ASP A 156 5.21 3.67 16.88
C ASP A 156 6.02 2.40 16.52
N LYS A 157 5.33 1.29 16.18
CA LYS A 157 5.99 0.05 15.76
C LYS A 157 6.81 0.24 14.48
N PHE A 158 6.23 0.89 13.47
CA PHE A 158 6.94 1.18 12.22
C PHE A 158 8.19 2.03 12.45
N THR A 159 8.08 3.10 13.25
CA THR A 159 9.23 3.95 13.59
C THR A 159 10.31 3.16 14.32
N SER A 160 9.93 2.29 15.26
CA SER A 160 10.87 1.43 15.98
C SER A 160 11.56 0.42 15.07
N ASP A 161 10.84 -0.21 14.14
CA ASP A 161 11.40 -1.21 13.23
C ASP A 161 12.28 -0.55 12.15
N GLU A 162 11.93 0.66 11.70
CA GLU A 162 12.73 1.44 10.76
C GLU A 162 14.11 1.82 11.34
N LEU A 163 14.18 2.19 12.61
CA LEU A 163 15.45 2.53 13.26
C LEU A 163 16.43 1.36 13.35
N LYS A 164 15.94 0.12 13.26
CA LYS A 164 16.75 -1.10 13.29
C LYS A 164 17.36 -1.44 11.93
N VAL A 165 16.83 -0.87 10.85
CA VAL A 165 17.35 -1.09 9.50
C VAL A 165 18.21 0.10 9.04
N ARG A 166 19.10 -0.18 8.08
CA ARG A 166 20.12 0.73 7.60
C ARG A 166 19.59 2.13 7.24
N PRO A 167 19.94 3.19 7.98
CA PRO A 167 19.45 4.55 7.73
C PRO A 167 20.08 5.18 6.49
N ASP A 168 21.17 4.63 5.96
CA ASP A 168 21.83 5.12 4.74
C ASP A 168 21.10 4.68 3.46
N ASN A 169 20.10 3.80 3.56
CA ASN A 169 19.30 3.44 2.42
C ASN A 169 18.21 4.49 2.12
N LYS A 170 18.35 5.17 0.99
CA LYS A 170 17.41 6.19 0.50
C LYS A 170 15.95 5.70 0.47
N MET A 171 15.70 4.43 0.19
CA MET A 171 14.34 3.88 0.11
C MET A 171 13.65 3.73 1.45
N ILE A 172 14.40 3.34 2.46
CA ILE A 172 13.89 3.30 3.83
C ILE A 172 13.51 4.73 4.25
N GLY A 173 14.38 5.71 3.95
CA GLY A 173 14.10 7.13 4.16
C GLY A 173 12.85 7.63 3.44
N ILE A 174 12.71 7.38 2.13
CA ILE A 174 11.51 7.77 1.37
C ILE A 174 10.25 7.11 1.95
N SER A 175 10.30 5.81 2.25
CA SER A 175 9.15 5.07 2.77
C SER A 175 8.71 5.62 4.13
N LYS A 176 9.68 5.94 4.99
CA LYS A 176 9.48 6.61 6.27
C LYS A 176 8.82 7.98 6.11
N ASP A 177 9.34 8.82 5.23
CA ASP A 177 8.81 10.17 5.01
C ASP A 177 7.36 10.11 4.53
N VAL A 178 7.04 9.20 3.60
CA VAL A 178 5.67 8.99 3.10
C VAL A 178 4.74 8.50 4.21
N ALA A 179 5.16 7.50 4.99
CA ALA A 179 4.36 6.96 6.09
C ALA A 179 4.09 8.02 7.16
N ASN A 180 5.13 8.75 7.57
CA ASN A 180 5.06 9.77 8.60
C ASN A 180 4.21 10.97 8.16
N GLU A 181 4.37 11.45 6.92
CA GLU A 181 3.53 12.53 6.38
C GLU A 181 2.06 12.07 6.38
N ALA A 182 1.77 10.89 5.83
CA ALA A 182 0.40 10.39 5.70
C ALA A 182 -0.29 10.10 7.04
N ILE A 183 0.35 9.31 7.90
CA ILE A 183 -0.20 8.94 9.21
C ILE A 183 -0.28 10.17 10.11
N GLY A 184 0.75 11.03 10.10
CA GLY A 184 0.75 12.29 10.85
C GLY A 184 -0.39 13.22 10.45
N THR A 185 -0.64 13.38 9.15
CA THR A 185 -1.78 14.17 8.65
C THR A 185 -3.12 13.58 9.09
N VAL A 186 -3.29 12.25 9.01
CA VAL A 186 -4.52 11.59 9.48
C VAL A 186 -4.70 11.79 10.98
N LEU A 187 -3.67 11.58 11.80
CA LEU A 187 -3.75 11.80 13.24
C LEU A 187 -4.09 13.25 13.59
N LEU A 188 -3.58 14.23 12.83
CA LEU A 188 -3.95 15.64 12.99
C LEU A 188 -5.43 15.87 12.68
N ILE A 189 -5.94 15.34 11.57
CA ILE A 189 -7.37 15.40 11.20
C ILE A 189 -8.24 14.79 12.29
N LEU A 190 -7.84 13.65 12.86
CA LEU A 190 -8.57 12.97 13.92
C LEU A 190 -8.48 13.69 15.26
N LYS A 191 -7.39 14.41 15.53
CA LYS A 191 -7.27 15.29 16.69
C LYS A 191 -8.25 16.46 16.61
N GLU A 192 -8.41 17.05 15.42
CA GLU A 192 -9.36 18.14 15.16
C GLU A 192 -10.81 17.66 15.10
N SER A 193 -11.03 16.46 14.55
CA SER A 193 -12.36 15.86 14.41
C SER A 193 -12.35 14.36 14.69
N PRO A 194 -12.38 13.95 15.98
CA PRO A 194 -12.35 12.53 16.37
C PRO A 194 -13.48 11.70 15.76
N ALA A 195 -14.63 12.33 15.49
CA ALA A 195 -15.78 11.67 14.87
C ALA A 195 -15.49 11.09 13.47
N ARG A 196 -14.47 11.61 12.77
CA ARG A 196 -14.05 11.11 11.45
C ARG A 196 -13.30 9.79 11.51
N ALA A 197 -12.87 9.33 12.69
CA ALA A 197 -12.18 8.04 12.83
C ALA A 197 -13.00 6.91 12.21
N VAL A 198 -14.33 6.92 12.39
CA VAL A 198 -15.24 5.95 11.79
C VAL A 198 -15.03 5.76 10.27
N GLU A 199 -14.59 6.78 9.53
CA GLU A 199 -14.29 6.69 8.10
C GLU A 199 -13.12 5.74 7.80
N LEU A 200 -12.17 5.56 8.72
CA LEU A 200 -11.06 4.62 8.56
C LEU A 200 -11.54 3.18 8.41
N SER A 201 -12.59 2.80 9.13
CA SER A 201 -13.19 1.45 9.05
C SER A 201 -14.13 1.25 7.87
N ARG A 202 -14.49 2.33 7.15
CA ARG A 202 -15.39 2.23 6.01
C ARG A 202 -14.64 1.76 4.78
N PRO A 203 -15.28 1.02 3.87
CA PRO A 203 -14.66 0.61 2.60
C PRO A 203 -14.16 1.76 1.72
N GLN A 204 -14.63 3.00 1.95
CA GLN A 204 -14.13 4.19 1.27
C GLN A 204 -12.85 4.77 1.91
N GLY A 205 -12.52 4.39 3.14
CA GLY A 205 -11.46 4.96 3.95
C GLY A 205 -11.68 6.44 4.30
N LEU A 206 -10.82 6.94 5.18
CA LEU A 206 -10.67 8.36 5.47
C LEU A 206 -9.94 9.04 4.32
N GLN A 207 -10.54 10.09 3.75
CA GLN A 207 -9.92 10.93 2.72
C GLN A 207 -9.20 12.11 3.34
N PHE A 208 -8.02 12.42 2.80
CA PHE A 208 -7.19 13.54 3.22
C PHE A 208 -6.33 14.05 2.05
N GLU A 209 -5.60 15.13 2.27
CA GLU A 209 -4.67 15.69 1.29
C GLU A 209 -3.25 15.77 1.85
N LEU A 210 -2.27 15.51 0.99
CA LEU A 210 -0.84 15.58 1.28
C LEU A 210 -0.19 16.63 0.40
N LYS A 211 0.83 17.31 0.92
CA LYS A 211 1.54 18.34 0.16
C LYS A 211 2.28 17.70 -1.02
N SER A 212 2.87 16.53 -0.79
CA SER A 212 3.73 15.84 -1.78
C SER A 212 2.92 14.98 -2.76
N PHE A 213 1.79 14.40 -2.32
CA PHE A 213 1.02 13.41 -3.09
C PHE A 213 -0.41 13.84 -3.45
N TYR A 214 -0.77 15.08 -3.14
CA TYR A 214 -2.11 15.66 -3.36
C TYR A 214 -3.22 14.95 -2.60
N LYS A 215 -3.80 13.86 -3.11
CA LYS A 215 -4.89 13.13 -2.44
C LYS A 215 -4.38 11.88 -1.74
N GLY A 216 -4.90 11.63 -0.55
CA GLY A 216 -4.64 10.45 0.26
C GLY A 216 -5.94 9.77 0.68
N ARG A 217 -5.85 8.46 0.88
CA ARG A 217 -6.93 7.64 1.44
C ARG A 217 -6.34 6.56 2.32
N MET A 218 -6.88 6.44 3.53
CA MET A 218 -6.45 5.44 4.51
C MET A 218 -7.63 4.60 4.99
N TYR A 219 -7.42 3.30 5.04
CA TYR A 219 -8.33 2.32 5.62
C TYR A 219 -7.63 1.64 6.79
N LEU A 220 -8.39 1.36 7.84
CA LEU A 220 -7.93 0.68 9.03
C LEU A 220 -8.96 -0.37 9.44
N SER A 221 -8.49 -1.55 9.77
CA SER A 221 -9.32 -2.64 10.26
C SER A 221 -8.55 -3.45 11.29
N GLU A 222 -9.29 -4.17 12.11
CA GLU A 222 -8.72 -5.13 13.06
C GLU A 222 -9.52 -6.41 12.94
N GLN A 223 -8.80 -7.53 12.84
CA GLN A 223 -9.38 -8.86 12.78
C GLN A 223 -8.44 -9.84 13.48
N ASP A 224 -8.99 -10.62 14.42
CA ASP A 224 -8.27 -11.67 15.13
C ASP A 224 -6.98 -11.18 15.80
N GLY A 225 -6.98 -9.94 16.31
CA GLY A 225 -5.82 -9.30 16.93
C GLY A 225 -4.79 -8.77 15.93
N ILE A 226 -5.05 -8.83 14.62
CA ILE A 226 -4.21 -8.26 13.57
C ILE A 226 -4.82 -6.94 13.12
N ILE A 227 -4.05 -5.86 13.25
CA ILE A 227 -4.42 -4.55 12.72
C ILE A 227 -3.89 -4.46 11.28
N ASN A 228 -4.80 -4.20 10.34
CA ASN A 228 -4.47 -3.97 8.94
C ASN A 228 -4.71 -2.50 8.58
N MET A 229 -3.70 -1.86 8.00
CA MET A 229 -3.81 -0.51 7.45
C MET A 229 -3.43 -0.53 5.97
N ASP A 230 -4.32 0.01 5.14
CA ASP A 230 -4.07 0.26 3.73
C ASP A 230 -4.08 1.77 3.48
N LEU A 231 -3.01 2.28 2.88
CA LEU A 231 -2.84 3.68 2.55
C LEU A 231 -2.54 3.81 1.05
N LYS A 232 -3.27 4.68 0.37
CA LYS A 232 -3.05 5.00 -1.04
C LYS A 232 -2.98 6.50 -1.22
N THR A 233 -2.05 6.98 -2.03
CA THR A 233 -1.88 8.40 -2.33
C THR A 233 -1.82 8.67 -3.83
N GLY A 234 -1.97 9.94 -4.23
CA GLY A 234 -1.88 10.38 -5.62
C GLY A 234 -2.85 9.63 -6.54
N ALA A 235 -2.34 9.18 -7.69
CA ALA A 235 -3.13 8.45 -8.67
C ALA A 235 -3.72 7.14 -8.12
N TYR A 236 -3.13 6.52 -7.10
CA TYR A 236 -3.66 5.29 -6.49
C TYR A 236 -4.87 5.55 -5.61
N ALA A 237 -4.91 6.69 -4.91
CA ALA A 237 -6.10 7.11 -4.17
C ALA A 237 -7.28 7.40 -5.13
N GLU A 238 -7.01 8.03 -6.28
CA GLU A 238 -8.04 8.43 -7.25
C GLU A 238 -8.61 7.25 -8.05
N ARG A 239 -7.79 6.23 -8.36
CA ARG A 239 -8.25 5.01 -9.04
C ARG A 239 -9.11 4.12 -8.14
N THR A 240 -8.84 4.15 -6.84
CA THR A 240 -9.60 3.41 -5.83
C THR A 240 -10.93 4.12 -5.52
N LYS A 241 -11.62 4.69 -6.51
CA LYS A 241 -12.99 5.21 -6.33
C LYS A 241 -14.00 4.09 -5.98
N GLY A 242 -13.60 2.82 -6.13
CA GLY A 242 -14.27 1.64 -5.57
C GLY A 242 -13.75 1.28 -4.17
N GLN A 243 -14.55 0.49 -3.45
CA GLN A 243 -14.26 0.00 -2.09
C GLN A 243 -12.84 -0.59 -2.00
N PHE A 244 -12.14 -0.37 -0.87
CA PHE A 244 -11.02 -1.25 -0.51
C PHE A 244 -11.52 -2.69 -0.63
N PRO A 245 -10.72 -3.61 -1.22
CA PRO A 245 -11.17 -4.98 -1.33
C PRO A 245 -11.58 -5.46 0.06
N PRO A 246 -12.70 -6.21 0.21
CA PRO A 246 -12.98 -6.86 1.48
C PRO A 246 -11.72 -7.65 1.83
N LEU A 247 -11.22 -7.48 3.05
CA LEU A 247 -10.06 -8.22 3.52
C LEU A 247 -10.31 -9.68 3.21
N THR A 248 -9.43 -10.30 2.44
CA THR A 248 -9.47 -11.74 2.26
C THR A 248 -9.24 -12.30 3.65
N VAL A 249 -10.32 -12.81 4.26
CA VAL A 249 -10.24 -13.48 5.56
C VAL A 249 -9.26 -14.63 5.38
N ILE A 250 -8.05 -14.46 5.89
CA ILE A 250 -7.12 -15.57 6.04
C ILE A 250 -7.70 -16.35 7.21
N THR A 251 -8.60 -17.30 6.91
CA THR A 251 -9.06 -18.26 7.91
C THR A 251 -7.83 -19.03 8.35
N LEU A 252 -7.30 -18.66 9.52
CA LEU A 252 -6.29 -19.47 10.21
C LEU A 252 -6.98 -20.80 10.51
N GLY A 253 -6.65 -21.84 9.75
CA GLY A 253 -7.06 -23.20 10.07
C GLY A 253 -6.49 -23.54 11.44
N ARG A 254 -7.36 -23.57 12.45
CA ARG A 254 -7.06 -24.05 13.79
C ARG A 254 -6.91 -25.57 13.77
#